data_AF-A0A2M7IGD2-F1
#
_entry.id   AF-A0A2M7IGD2-F1
#
_cell.length_a   1.000
_cell.length_b   1.000
_cell.length_c   1.000
_cell.angle_alpha   90.00
_cell.angle_beta   90.00
_cell.angle_gamma   90.00
#
_symmetry.space_group_name_H-M   'P 1'
#
loop_
_entity.id
_entity.type
_entity.pdbx_description
1 polymer ?
#
loop_
_entity_poly.entity_id
_entity_poly.type
_entity_poly.pdbx_seq_one_letter_code
_entity_poly.pdbx_strand_id
1 'polypeptide(L)'
;MENLTQILKKQSEKEEPPTQGQERERIRELILEYDGNEKRLTGRTPEEVAKVAGFEKEKLFPPGKRVLYVGDPWQKLGKEMNDPNLTIIDYEFGESVSFLKDEKEFREDILEKAERLLKEIAVIKQNNSLSAQEIVRTDEFAGLIERAARLSQKAGYFTKGENPSEKYSEAAVAWERAKRYIEEIARTKKEGNQRLAMFAKNSWYDCVLGERGFRDIPDWHNIIFPRLESLIGEKEKTNGEKLSAGEINALVEKYQKQYIDDIRLKKQVEKPNVVKAMFPFLPFKDKTFDRFVSCWAISTHVFSEMETEDFEYYWREIIRVLDEDGEAFIFPINYGIVDENNLKQSLRNASNDRGMLFEWDFINTATLRLKRKKEK
;
A
#
# COMPACT_ATOMS: atom_id res chain seq x y z
N MET A 1 -44.14 35.87 11.06
CA MET A 1 -43.42 35.10 12.10
C MET A 1 -42.80 33.92 11.40
N GLU A 2 -41.46 33.89 11.28
CA GLU A 2 -40.76 32.74 10.68
C GLU A 2 -40.96 31.48 11.55
N ASN A 3 -41.23 30.35 10.91
CA ASN A 3 -41.49 29.07 11.58
C ASN A 3 -40.17 28.49 12.11
N LEU A 4 -40.17 27.92 13.32
CA LEU A 4 -39.01 27.32 13.99
C LEU A 4 -38.22 26.34 13.09
N THR A 5 -38.91 25.65 12.17
CA THR A 5 -38.30 24.76 11.18
C THR A 5 -37.40 25.50 10.17
N GLN A 6 -37.74 26.74 9.78
CA GLN A 6 -36.90 27.57 8.91
C GLN A 6 -35.70 28.18 9.65
N ILE A 7 -35.84 28.45 10.95
CA ILE A 7 -34.75 28.94 11.81
C ILE A 7 -33.72 27.82 12.03
N LEU A 8 -34.19 26.58 12.28
CA LEU A 8 -33.32 25.41 12.45
C LEU A 8 -32.62 24.99 11.15
N LYS A 9 -33.28 25.14 9.99
CA LYS A 9 -32.67 24.85 8.67
C LYS A 9 -31.58 25.86 8.29
N LYS A 10 -31.74 27.14 8.67
CA LYS A 10 -30.69 28.17 8.50
C LYS A 10 -29.55 28.03 9.51
N GLN A 11 -29.77 27.38 10.66
CA GLN A 11 -28.71 27.08 11.62
C GLN A 11 -27.91 25.82 11.24
N SER A 12 -28.51 24.83 10.54
CA SER A 12 -27.76 23.68 10.00
C SER A 12 -26.96 24.01 8.74
N GLU A 13 -27.18 25.15 8.10
CA GLU A 13 -26.38 25.65 6.95
C GLU A 13 -25.18 26.52 7.38
N LYS A 14 -24.94 26.63 8.69
CA LYS A 14 -23.65 27.04 9.24
C LYS A 14 -23.08 25.85 10.01
N GLU A 15 -22.65 24.82 9.28
CA GLU A 15 -21.69 23.88 9.84
C GLU A 15 -20.47 24.70 10.25
N GLU A 16 -20.22 24.79 11.55
CA GLU A 16 -18.94 25.28 12.04
C GLU A 16 -17.85 24.40 11.40
N PRO A 17 -16.74 25.00 10.92
CA PRO A 17 -15.68 24.23 10.29
C PRO A 17 -15.25 23.12 11.26
N PRO A 18 -15.17 21.86 10.79
CA PRO A 18 -14.83 20.74 11.64
C PRO A 18 -13.52 21.02 12.40
N THR A 19 -13.46 20.61 13.65
CA THR A 19 -12.21 20.73 14.41
C THR A 19 -11.14 19.88 13.74
N GLN A 20 -9.85 20.25 13.88
CA GLN A 20 -8.71 19.53 13.29
C GLN A 20 -8.70 18.01 13.62
N GLY A 21 -9.34 17.59 14.71
CA GLY A 21 -9.51 16.18 15.07
C GLY A 21 -10.63 15.46 14.31
N GLN A 22 -11.72 16.15 13.96
CA GLN A 22 -12.84 15.61 13.19
C GLN A 22 -12.50 15.50 11.70
N GLU A 23 -11.80 16.50 11.13
CA GLU A 23 -11.25 16.46 9.77
C GLU A 23 -10.33 15.25 9.57
N ARG A 24 -9.46 15.02 10.56
CA ARG A 24 -8.51 13.92 10.57
C ARG A 24 -9.16 12.54 10.56
N GLU A 25 -10.23 12.34 11.34
CA GLU A 25 -10.91 11.05 11.38
C GLU A 25 -11.73 10.79 10.10
N ARG A 26 -12.41 11.82 9.55
CA ARG A 26 -13.10 11.73 8.26
C ARG A 26 -12.17 11.31 7.12
N ILE A 27 -11.03 11.98 6.98
CA ILE A 27 -10.04 11.67 5.92
C ILE A 27 -9.53 10.23 6.09
N ARG A 28 -9.32 9.79 7.34
CA ARG A 28 -8.89 8.42 7.63
C ARG A 28 -9.94 7.39 7.20
N GLU A 29 -11.22 7.61 7.51
CA GLU A 29 -12.31 6.71 7.13
C GLU A 29 -12.43 6.60 5.59
N LEU A 30 -12.36 7.73 4.87
CA LEU A 30 -12.36 7.74 3.40
C LEU A 30 -11.22 6.92 2.79
N ILE A 31 -10.00 7.06 3.32
CA ILE A 31 -8.84 6.27 2.84
C ILE A 31 -9.10 4.77 3.05
N LEU A 32 -9.59 4.37 4.24
CA LEU A 32 -9.81 2.95 4.55
C LEU A 32 -10.93 2.33 3.71
N GLU A 33 -11.98 3.08 3.39
CA GLU A 33 -13.13 2.57 2.64
C GLU A 33 -12.84 2.37 1.14
N TYR A 34 -12.13 3.31 0.52
CA TYR A 34 -12.00 3.36 -0.94
C TYR A 34 -10.63 2.90 -1.47
N ASP A 35 -9.55 3.05 -0.70
CA ASP A 35 -8.21 2.70 -1.16
C ASP A 35 -8.02 1.18 -1.33
N GLY A 36 -8.74 0.36 -0.54
CA GLY A 36 -8.64 -1.11 -0.55
C GLY A 36 -8.97 -1.79 -1.89
N ASN A 37 -9.92 -1.25 -2.66
CA ASN A 37 -10.57 -1.98 -3.76
C ASN A 37 -9.86 -1.86 -5.12
N GLU A 38 -9.12 -0.77 -5.37
CA GLU A 38 -8.58 -0.46 -6.70
C GLU A 38 -7.05 -0.52 -6.80
N LYS A 39 -6.38 -0.98 -5.75
CA LYS A 39 -4.92 -1.13 -5.66
C LYS A 39 -4.28 -1.80 -6.86
N ARG A 40 -3.07 -1.34 -7.21
CA ARG A 40 -2.28 -1.99 -8.24
C ARG A 40 -1.61 -3.24 -7.70
N LEU A 41 -1.48 -4.19 -8.61
CA LEU A 41 -0.91 -5.50 -8.38
C LEU A 41 0.53 -5.48 -7.88
N THR A 42 1.32 -4.48 -8.22
CA THR A 42 2.74 -4.49 -7.92
C THR A 42 3.20 -3.06 -7.71
N GLY A 43 4.01 -2.83 -6.68
CA GLY A 43 4.75 -1.58 -6.56
C GLY A 43 5.53 -1.29 -7.85
N ARG A 44 5.78 0.00 -8.12
CA ARG A 44 6.39 0.47 -9.37
C ARG A 44 7.91 0.58 -9.25
N THR A 45 8.61 0.31 -10.34
CA THR A 45 10.05 0.66 -10.46
C THR A 45 10.21 2.17 -10.65
N PRO A 46 11.39 2.76 -10.37
CA PRO A 46 11.63 4.18 -10.63
C PRO A 46 11.36 4.58 -12.09
N GLU A 47 11.71 3.70 -13.04
CA GLU A 47 11.50 3.90 -14.48
C GLU A 47 10.00 3.83 -14.84
N GLU A 48 9.25 2.93 -14.21
CA GLU A 48 7.80 2.88 -14.35
C GLU A 48 7.14 4.16 -13.79
N VAL A 49 7.59 4.65 -12.63
CA VAL A 49 7.14 5.92 -12.05
C VAL A 49 7.42 7.09 -12.99
N ALA A 50 8.65 7.19 -13.50
CA ALA A 50 9.07 8.22 -14.45
C ALA A 50 8.24 8.20 -15.74
N LYS A 51 8.02 7.00 -16.29
CA LYS A 51 7.18 6.79 -17.48
C LYS A 51 5.73 7.23 -17.27
N VAL A 52 5.14 6.93 -16.11
CA VAL A 52 3.77 7.35 -15.78
C VAL A 52 3.68 8.86 -15.63
N ALA A 53 4.68 9.48 -14.98
CA ALA A 53 4.70 10.92 -14.77
C ALA A 53 4.97 11.71 -16.07
N GLY A 54 5.61 11.07 -17.06
CA GLY A 54 6.08 11.72 -18.28
C GLY A 54 7.37 12.52 -18.07
N PHE A 55 8.21 12.12 -17.12
CA PHE A 55 9.50 12.75 -16.85
C PHE A 55 10.65 11.76 -16.92
N GLU A 56 11.87 12.29 -16.99
CA GLU A 56 13.06 11.52 -16.69
C GLU A 56 13.10 11.15 -15.20
N LYS A 57 13.70 10.01 -14.89
CA LYS A 57 13.81 9.49 -13.52
C LYS A 57 14.50 10.49 -12.60
N GLU A 58 15.54 11.15 -13.10
CA GLU A 58 16.37 12.13 -12.38
C GLU A 58 15.59 13.38 -11.99
N LYS A 59 14.50 13.71 -12.72
CA LYS A 59 13.60 14.80 -12.33
C LYS A 59 12.74 14.43 -11.12
N LEU A 60 12.35 13.16 -10.99
CA LEU A 60 11.56 12.67 -9.86
C LEU A 60 12.43 12.23 -8.68
N PHE A 61 13.62 11.72 -8.96
CA PHE A 61 14.57 11.18 -7.97
C PHE A 61 15.97 11.78 -8.21
N PRO A 62 16.15 13.09 -7.95
CA PRO A 62 17.42 13.75 -8.19
C PRO A 62 18.53 13.20 -7.28
N PRO A 63 19.74 12.90 -7.81
CA PRO A 63 20.85 12.39 -7.02
C PRO A 63 21.24 13.32 -5.87
N GLY A 64 21.45 12.75 -4.67
CA GLY A 64 21.91 13.50 -3.49
C GLY A 64 20.86 14.40 -2.84
N LYS A 65 19.60 14.33 -3.28
CA LYS A 65 18.48 15.08 -2.69
C LYS A 65 17.64 14.18 -1.80
N ARG A 66 17.07 14.75 -0.72
CA ARG A 66 16.15 14.04 0.17
C ARG A 66 14.81 13.89 -0.50
N VAL A 67 14.43 12.66 -0.84
CA VAL A 67 13.20 12.36 -1.56
C VAL A 67 12.24 11.62 -0.65
N LEU A 68 11.02 12.14 -0.50
CA LEU A 68 9.90 11.41 0.06
C LEU A 68 9.06 10.82 -1.08
N TYR A 69 8.99 9.50 -1.14
CA TYR A 69 8.07 8.79 -2.02
C TYR A 69 6.87 8.30 -1.22
N VAL A 70 5.68 8.66 -1.68
CA VAL A 70 4.41 8.12 -1.20
C VAL A 70 3.86 7.29 -2.36
N GLY A 71 3.55 6.00 -2.14
CA GLY A 71 2.93 5.14 -3.15
C GLY A 71 3.09 3.63 -2.92
N ASP A 72 2.13 2.89 -3.47
CA ASP A 72 1.92 1.43 -3.67
C ASP A 72 2.87 0.38 -2.99
N PRO A 73 2.37 -0.78 -2.48
CA PRO A 73 2.78 -1.38 -1.20
C PRO A 73 4.09 -2.17 -1.17
N TRP A 74 4.84 -2.20 -2.25
CA TRP A 74 5.81 -3.29 -2.46
C TRP A 74 7.26 -2.83 -2.53
N GLN A 75 7.49 -1.54 -2.31
CA GLN A 75 8.81 -0.95 -2.13
C GLN A 75 9.82 -1.34 -3.23
N LYS A 76 9.34 -1.66 -4.44
CA LYS A 76 10.22 -1.94 -5.60
C LYS A 76 11.15 -0.76 -5.83
N LEU A 77 10.63 0.45 -5.64
CA LEU A 77 11.41 1.68 -5.63
C LEU A 77 12.62 1.58 -4.68
N GLY A 78 12.44 1.14 -3.44
CA GLY A 78 13.53 1.00 -2.47
C GLY A 78 14.50 -0.15 -2.79
N LYS A 79 14.02 -1.23 -3.43
CA LYS A 79 14.88 -2.33 -3.91
C LYS A 79 15.79 -1.91 -5.06
N GLU A 80 15.25 -1.11 -5.97
CA GLU A 80 15.95 -0.70 -7.19
C GLU A 80 16.75 0.60 -6.99
N MET A 81 16.38 1.41 -6.01
CA MET A 81 17.12 2.59 -5.57
C MET A 81 17.71 2.35 -4.20
N ASN A 82 18.94 1.86 -4.17
CA ASN A 82 19.75 1.83 -2.96
C ASN A 82 20.31 3.24 -2.66
N ASP A 83 19.42 4.19 -2.36
CA ASP A 83 19.75 5.58 -2.04
C ASP A 83 19.38 5.90 -0.58
N PRO A 84 20.37 6.25 0.29
CA PRO A 84 20.09 6.62 1.68
C PRO A 84 19.28 7.91 1.83
N ASN A 85 19.07 8.69 0.76
CA ASN A 85 18.25 9.91 0.79
C ASN A 85 16.80 9.65 0.35
N LEU A 86 16.47 8.43 -0.08
CA LEU A 86 15.11 8.05 -0.41
C LEU A 86 14.39 7.53 0.84
N THR A 87 13.30 8.21 1.19
CA THR A 87 12.34 7.78 2.21
C THR A 87 11.04 7.35 1.54
N ILE A 88 10.53 6.19 1.91
CA ILE A 88 9.30 5.63 1.34
C ILE A 88 8.24 5.55 2.43
N ILE A 89 7.08 6.15 2.19
CA ILE A 89 5.91 5.94 3.03
C ILE A 89 5.25 4.64 2.66
N ASP A 90 5.13 3.79 3.67
CA ASP A 90 4.36 2.57 3.61
C ASP A 90 3.09 2.75 4.44
N TYR A 91 2.02 3.19 3.77
CA TYR A 91 0.70 3.30 4.36
C TYR A 91 -0.06 1.95 4.35
N GLU A 92 0.55 0.90 3.79
CA GLU A 92 -0.17 -0.29 3.30
C GLU A 92 0.25 -1.60 3.94
N PHE A 93 1.26 -1.61 4.80
CA PHE A 93 1.55 -2.78 5.63
C PHE A 93 0.38 -3.18 6.56
N GLY A 94 -0.70 -2.40 6.59
CA GLY A 94 -1.89 -2.61 7.40
C GLY A 94 -2.92 -3.59 6.85
N GLU A 95 -3.20 -3.63 5.54
CA GLU A 95 -4.54 -4.13 5.12
C GLU A 95 -4.58 -5.31 4.15
N SER A 96 -3.58 -5.55 3.29
CA SER A 96 -3.73 -6.61 2.26
C SER A 96 -2.80 -7.81 2.38
N VAL A 97 -1.95 -7.93 3.42
CA VAL A 97 -1.48 -9.25 3.91
C VAL A 97 -1.03 -9.11 5.37
N SER A 98 -1.98 -9.28 6.29
CA SER A 98 -1.67 -9.52 7.70
C SER A 98 -0.59 -10.59 7.80
N PHE A 99 0.28 -10.48 8.81
CA PHE A 99 1.30 -11.51 9.02
C PHE A 99 0.60 -12.83 9.34
N LEU A 100 0.79 -13.84 8.48
CA LEU A 100 0.13 -15.13 8.62
C LEU A 100 0.76 -15.89 9.78
N LYS A 101 -0.07 -16.23 10.76
CA LYS A 101 0.33 -16.89 12.01
C LYS A 101 -0.40 -18.20 12.26
N ASP A 102 -1.55 -18.40 11.62
CA ASP A 102 -2.36 -19.61 11.75
C ASP A 102 -2.14 -20.51 10.53
N GLU A 103 -1.41 -21.60 10.74
CA GLU A 103 -1.13 -22.59 9.69
C GLU A 103 -2.41 -23.26 9.18
N LYS A 104 -3.38 -23.52 10.03
CA LYS A 104 -4.57 -24.26 9.61
C LYS A 104 -5.48 -23.39 8.77
N GLU A 105 -5.78 -22.20 9.26
CA GLU A 105 -6.58 -21.22 8.52
C GLU A 105 -5.93 -20.89 7.17
N PHE A 106 -4.62 -20.62 7.17
CA PHE A 106 -3.88 -20.38 5.93
C PHE A 106 -3.98 -21.54 4.94
N ARG A 107 -3.81 -22.79 5.41
CA ARG A 107 -3.80 -23.95 4.51
C ARG A 107 -5.16 -24.27 3.92
N GLU A 108 -6.22 -24.12 4.71
CA GLU A 108 -7.60 -24.27 4.21
C GLU A 108 -7.90 -23.19 3.16
N ASP A 109 -7.61 -21.92 3.47
CA ASP A 109 -7.85 -20.79 2.59
C ASP A 109 -7.06 -20.87 1.27
N ILE A 110 -5.75 -21.16 1.32
CA ILE A 110 -4.93 -21.17 0.10
C ILE A 110 -5.29 -22.32 -0.85
N LEU A 111 -5.75 -23.46 -0.32
CA LEU A 111 -6.20 -24.58 -1.14
C LEU A 111 -7.56 -24.29 -1.77
N GLU A 112 -8.49 -23.69 -1.04
CA GLU A 112 -9.77 -23.22 -1.58
C GLU A 112 -9.54 -22.18 -2.69
N LYS A 113 -8.64 -21.21 -2.46
CA LYS A 113 -8.23 -20.22 -3.46
C LYS A 113 -7.65 -20.88 -4.71
N ALA A 114 -6.80 -21.88 -4.56
CA ALA A 114 -6.25 -22.61 -5.71
C ALA A 114 -7.36 -23.28 -6.54
N GLU A 115 -8.31 -23.95 -5.89
CA GLU A 115 -9.45 -24.55 -6.58
C GLU A 115 -10.33 -23.52 -7.28
N ARG A 116 -10.59 -22.38 -6.62
CA ARG A 116 -11.35 -21.25 -7.19
C ARG A 116 -10.66 -20.71 -8.44
N LEU A 117 -9.35 -20.48 -8.39
CA LEU A 117 -8.57 -19.99 -9.53
C LEU A 117 -8.66 -20.95 -10.73
N LEU A 118 -8.55 -22.26 -10.50
CA LEU A 118 -8.68 -23.27 -11.55
C LEU A 118 -10.08 -23.28 -12.17
N LYS A 119 -11.14 -23.12 -11.35
CA LYS A 119 -12.52 -22.99 -11.85
C LYS A 119 -12.70 -21.71 -12.67
N GLU A 120 -12.18 -20.57 -12.20
CA GLU A 120 -12.25 -19.30 -12.91
C GLU A 120 -11.52 -19.36 -14.27
N ILE A 121 -10.34 -20.00 -14.31
CA ILE A 121 -9.60 -20.27 -15.55
C ILE A 121 -10.46 -21.08 -16.53
N ALA A 122 -11.10 -22.16 -16.08
CA ALA A 122 -11.96 -22.97 -16.94
C ALA A 122 -13.13 -22.15 -17.52
N VAL A 123 -13.76 -21.30 -16.70
CA VAL A 123 -14.84 -20.41 -17.14
C VAL A 123 -14.34 -19.36 -18.14
N ILE A 124 -13.17 -18.77 -17.90
CA ILE A 124 -12.54 -17.79 -18.80
C ILE A 124 -12.30 -18.41 -20.18
N LYS A 125 -11.84 -19.67 -20.22
CA LYS A 125 -11.63 -20.41 -21.48
C LYS A 125 -12.92 -20.72 -22.24
N GLN A 126 -14.02 -21.03 -21.53
CA GLN A 126 -15.30 -21.38 -22.15
C GLN A 126 -16.02 -20.20 -22.82
N ASN A 127 -15.72 -18.96 -22.43
CA ASN A 127 -16.39 -17.77 -22.94
C ASN A 127 -15.88 -17.29 -24.32
N ASN A 128 -15.11 -18.11 -25.06
CA ASN A 128 -14.70 -17.96 -26.47
C ASN A 128 -14.11 -16.60 -26.90
N SER A 129 -13.67 -15.77 -25.95
CA SER A 129 -13.18 -14.40 -26.22
C SER A 129 -11.66 -14.27 -26.08
N LEU A 130 -10.93 -15.39 -26.06
CA LEU A 130 -9.47 -15.44 -25.89
C LEU A 130 -8.78 -15.68 -27.23
N SER A 131 -7.70 -14.96 -27.48
CA SER A 131 -6.74 -15.32 -28.54
C SER A 131 -6.02 -16.64 -28.22
N ALA A 132 -5.44 -17.29 -29.22
CA ALA A 132 -4.64 -18.51 -29.04
C ALA A 132 -3.49 -18.32 -28.04
N GLN A 133 -2.85 -17.14 -28.05
CA GLN A 133 -1.78 -16.82 -27.10
C GLN A 133 -2.30 -16.64 -25.67
N GLU A 134 -3.50 -16.07 -25.50
CA GLU A 134 -4.13 -15.96 -24.18
C GLU A 134 -4.56 -17.31 -23.63
N ILE A 135 -5.00 -18.24 -24.48
CA ILE A 135 -5.31 -19.62 -24.09
C ILE A 135 -4.04 -20.31 -23.57
N VAL A 136 -2.94 -20.29 -24.33
CA VAL A 136 -1.65 -20.87 -23.92
C VAL A 136 -1.21 -20.29 -22.58
N ARG A 137 -1.25 -18.95 -22.45
CA ARG A 137 -0.84 -18.28 -21.21
C ARG A 137 -1.69 -18.68 -20.00
N THR A 138 -3.00 -18.82 -20.22
CA THR A 138 -3.94 -19.22 -19.17
C THR A 138 -3.72 -20.69 -18.75
N ASP A 139 -3.41 -21.57 -19.71
CA ASP A 139 -3.10 -22.98 -19.44
C ASP A 139 -1.77 -23.16 -18.70
N GLU A 140 -0.74 -22.39 -19.08
CA GLU A 140 0.52 -22.34 -18.36
C GLU A 140 0.31 -21.86 -16.92
N PHE A 141 -0.53 -20.84 -16.70
CA PHE A 141 -0.86 -20.39 -15.34
C PHE A 141 -1.61 -21.46 -14.54
N ALA A 142 -2.58 -22.15 -15.14
CA ALA A 142 -3.30 -23.25 -14.49
C ALA A 142 -2.34 -24.34 -14.00
N GLY A 143 -1.38 -24.75 -14.84
CA GLY A 143 -0.37 -25.74 -14.46
C GLY A 143 0.54 -25.28 -13.32
N LEU A 144 0.81 -23.97 -13.22
CA LEU A 144 1.54 -23.41 -12.07
C LEU A 144 0.72 -23.48 -10.78
N ILE A 145 -0.58 -23.15 -10.84
CA ILE A 145 -1.49 -23.23 -9.69
C ILE A 145 -1.69 -24.68 -9.23
N GLU A 146 -1.91 -25.62 -10.15
CA GLU A 146 -2.00 -27.06 -9.83
C GLU A 146 -0.74 -27.57 -9.13
N ARG A 147 0.43 -27.16 -9.63
CA ARG A 147 1.71 -27.52 -9.02
C ARG A 147 1.84 -26.92 -7.62
N ALA A 148 1.49 -25.65 -7.44
CA ALA A 148 1.55 -24.98 -6.15
C ALA A 148 0.60 -25.61 -5.13
N ALA A 149 -0.65 -25.89 -5.52
CA ALA A 149 -1.63 -26.58 -4.68
C ALA A 149 -1.15 -27.98 -4.27
N ARG A 150 -0.63 -28.76 -5.21
CA ARG A 150 -0.09 -30.11 -4.92
C ARG A 150 1.09 -30.08 -3.95
N LEU A 151 2.00 -29.12 -4.12
CA LEU A 151 3.12 -28.95 -3.19
C LEU A 151 2.65 -28.47 -1.82
N SER A 152 1.66 -27.58 -1.81
CA SER A 152 0.98 -27.14 -0.59
C SER A 152 0.35 -28.31 0.15
N GLN A 153 -0.29 -29.27 -0.51
CA GLN A 153 -0.81 -30.48 0.16
C GLN A 153 0.33 -31.37 0.70
N LYS A 154 1.42 -31.53 -0.06
CA LYS A 154 2.56 -32.38 0.31
C LYS A 154 3.45 -31.82 1.40
N ALA A 155 3.44 -30.50 1.63
CA ALA A 155 4.32 -29.85 2.59
C ALA A 155 4.11 -30.29 4.05
N GLY A 156 2.96 -30.92 4.36
CA GLY A 156 2.54 -31.19 5.73
C GLY A 156 2.23 -29.91 6.49
N TYR A 157 1.55 -30.02 7.63
CA TYR A 157 1.33 -28.88 8.52
C TYR A 157 2.64 -28.52 9.21
N PHE A 158 2.92 -27.23 9.33
CA PHE A 158 4.09 -26.76 10.06
C PHE A 158 3.88 -26.91 11.58
N THR A 159 4.89 -27.43 12.28
CA THR A 159 4.88 -27.56 13.75
C THR A 159 5.91 -26.62 14.39
N LYS A 160 5.54 -25.96 15.49
CA LYS A 160 6.43 -25.03 16.24
C LYS A 160 7.75 -25.70 16.61
N GLY A 161 8.87 -25.03 16.33
CA GLY A 161 10.22 -25.48 16.71
C GLY A 161 10.88 -26.41 15.68
N GLU A 162 10.19 -26.75 14.59
CA GLU A 162 10.76 -27.51 13.48
C GLU A 162 11.32 -26.57 12.40
N ASN A 163 12.35 -27.00 11.68
CA ASN A 163 12.72 -26.31 10.45
C ASN A 163 11.67 -26.61 9.37
N PRO A 164 11.32 -25.64 8.50
CA PRO A 164 10.44 -25.90 7.37
C PRO A 164 10.96 -27.08 6.56
N SER A 165 10.06 -28.03 6.26
CA SER A 165 10.41 -29.11 5.36
C SER A 165 10.83 -28.55 4.00
N GLU A 166 11.65 -29.30 3.26
CA GLU A 166 11.99 -28.94 1.88
C GLU A 166 10.72 -28.73 1.04
N LYS A 167 9.66 -29.51 1.30
CA LYS A 167 8.35 -29.39 0.65
C LYS A 167 7.61 -28.10 1.00
N TYR A 168 7.77 -27.58 2.21
CA TYR A 168 7.23 -26.27 2.61
C TYR A 168 7.91 -25.14 1.82
N SER A 169 9.24 -25.21 1.66
CA SER A 169 10.00 -24.26 0.84
C SER A 169 9.68 -24.39 -0.65
N GLU A 170 9.53 -25.61 -1.17
CA GLU A 170 9.11 -25.86 -2.55
C GLU A 170 7.72 -25.28 -2.84
N ALA A 171 6.78 -25.36 -1.89
CA ALA A 171 5.46 -24.75 -2.02
C ALA A 171 5.56 -23.22 -2.12
N ALA A 172 6.35 -22.57 -1.26
CA ALA A 172 6.60 -21.12 -1.35
C ALA A 172 7.14 -20.72 -2.73
N VAL A 173 8.14 -21.46 -3.23
CA VAL A 173 8.74 -21.19 -4.55
C VAL A 173 7.75 -21.42 -5.69
N ALA A 174 6.87 -22.41 -5.59
CA ALA A 174 5.85 -22.66 -6.60
C ALA A 174 4.82 -21.52 -6.68
N TRP A 175 4.34 -21.03 -5.54
CA TRP A 175 3.48 -19.86 -5.47
C TRP A 175 4.17 -18.58 -5.96
N GLU A 176 5.44 -18.38 -5.59
CA GLU A 176 6.25 -17.27 -6.12
C GLU A 176 6.37 -17.32 -7.64
N ARG A 177 6.54 -18.51 -8.22
CA ARG A 177 6.61 -18.69 -9.67
C ARG A 177 5.27 -18.35 -10.33
N ALA A 178 4.16 -18.79 -9.77
CA ALA A 178 2.82 -18.44 -10.24
C ALA A 178 2.58 -16.92 -10.18
N LYS A 179 2.97 -16.27 -9.06
CA LYS A 179 2.92 -14.83 -8.87
C LYS A 179 3.70 -14.08 -9.96
N ARG A 180 4.96 -14.43 -10.18
CA ARG A 180 5.82 -13.77 -11.20
C ARG A 180 5.23 -13.92 -12.60
N TYR A 181 4.67 -15.08 -12.90
CA TYR A 181 4.09 -15.38 -14.20
C TYR A 181 2.81 -14.55 -14.47
N ILE A 182 1.89 -14.48 -13.51
CA ILE A 182 0.67 -13.68 -13.68
C ILE A 182 0.96 -12.16 -13.68
N GLU A 183 2.00 -11.73 -12.96
CA GLU A 183 2.52 -10.37 -13.01
C GLU A 183 3.01 -9.99 -14.42
N GLU A 184 3.73 -10.88 -15.10
CA GLU A 184 4.18 -10.66 -16.48
C GLU A 184 3.00 -10.57 -17.47
N ILE A 185 1.99 -11.43 -17.30
CA ILE A 185 0.75 -11.36 -18.09
C ILE A 185 0.06 -10.02 -17.88
N ALA A 186 -0.07 -9.57 -16.63
CA ALA A 186 -0.72 -8.30 -16.31
C ALA A 186 0.03 -7.10 -16.91
N ARG A 187 1.37 -7.12 -16.93
CA ARG A 187 2.22 -6.06 -17.50
C ARG A 187 2.12 -5.94 -19.02
N THR A 188 1.92 -7.06 -19.72
CA THR A 188 1.93 -7.10 -21.18
C THR A 188 0.61 -6.70 -21.83
N LYS A 189 -0.47 -6.53 -21.05
CA LYS A 189 -1.77 -6.09 -21.57
C LYS A 189 -1.86 -4.57 -21.69
N LYS A 190 -1.73 -4.08 -22.94
CA LYS A 190 -2.34 -2.82 -23.37
C LYS A 190 -3.82 -3.11 -23.67
N GLU A 191 -4.72 -2.41 -23.00
CA GLU A 191 -6.16 -2.26 -23.30
C GLU A 191 -6.79 -3.43 -24.07
N GLY A 192 -7.33 -4.41 -23.33
CA GLY A 192 -8.02 -5.55 -23.93
C GLY A 192 -8.46 -6.57 -22.88
N ASN A 193 -9.77 -6.57 -22.61
CA ASN A 193 -10.52 -7.46 -21.71
C ASN A 193 -10.33 -7.19 -20.19
N GLN A 194 -11.18 -6.30 -19.65
CA GLN A 194 -11.24 -5.96 -18.22
C GLN A 194 -11.39 -7.18 -17.30
N ARG A 195 -12.10 -8.22 -17.74
CA ARG A 195 -12.28 -9.45 -16.96
C ARG A 195 -10.97 -10.19 -16.74
N LEU A 196 -10.11 -10.24 -17.76
CA LEU A 196 -8.76 -10.83 -17.63
C LEU A 196 -7.83 -9.99 -16.78
N ALA A 197 -7.96 -8.65 -16.83
CA ALA A 197 -7.21 -7.76 -15.96
C ALA A 197 -7.60 -7.95 -14.48
N MET A 198 -8.90 -8.05 -14.20
CA MET A 198 -9.40 -8.33 -12.85
C MET A 198 -9.02 -9.73 -12.36
N PHE A 199 -9.12 -10.74 -13.24
CA PHE A 199 -8.66 -12.10 -12.92
C PHE A 199 -7.16 -12.13 -12.60
N ALA A 200 -6.32 -11.51 -13.43
CA ALA A 200 -4.89 -11.41 -13.16
C ALA A 200 -4.62 -10.66 -11.85
N LYS A 201 -5.44 -9.66 -11.53
CA LYS A 201 -5.39 -8.93 -10.26
C LYS A 201 -5.60 -9.86 -9.06
N ASN A 202 -6.75 -10.50 -9.01
CA ASN A 202 -7.12 -11.37 -7.89
C ASN A 202 -6.18 -12.57 -7.77
N SER A 203 -5.79 -13.16 -8.91
CA SER A 203 -4.86 -14.28 -8.98
C SER A 203 -3.49 -13.96 -8.37
N TRP A 204 -2.98 -12.75 -8.62
CA TRP A 204 -1.69 -12.34 -8.06
C TRP A 204 -1.76 -12.22 -6.54
N TYR A 205 -2.83 -11.64 -5.98
CA TYR A 205 -3.01 -11.52 -4.53
C TYR A 205 -3.07 -12.90 -3.87
N ASP A 206 -3.80 -13.84 -4.46
CA ASP A 206 -3.84 -15.22 -3.97
C ASP A 206 -2.46 -15.88 -4.05
N CYS A 207 -1.69 -15.64 -5.13
CA CYS A 207 -0.34 -16.18 -5.25
C CYS A 207 0.64 -15.57 -4.24
N VAL A 208 0.50 -14.28 -3.95
CA VAL A 208 1.25 -13.58 -2.90
C VAL A 208 0.93 -14.17 -1.54
N LEU A 209 -0.35 -14.40 -1.25
CA LEU A 209 -0.78 -15.01 0.00
C LEU A 209 -0.16 -16.40 0.15
N GLY A 210 -0.20 -17.21 -0.91
CA GLY A 210 0.44 -18.53 -0.93
C GLY A 210 1.94 -18.46 -0.66
N GLU A 211 2.70 -17.68 -1.43
CA GLU A 211 4.14 -17.53 -1.21
C GLU A 211 4.44 -17.07 0.23
N ARG A 212 3.69 -16.08 0.71
CA ARG A 212 3.91 -15.47 2.02
C ARG A 212 3.57 -16.41 3.16
N GLY A 213 2.44 -17.11 3.14
CA GLY A 213 2.09 -18.01 4.24
C GLY A 213 3.15 -19.09 4.45
N PHE A 214 3.65 -19.67 3.35
CA PHE A 214 4.75 -20.62 3.40
C PHE A 214 6.11 -20.03 3.86
N ARG A 215 6.20 -18.72 4.12
CA ARG A 215 7.39 -18.04 4.66
C ARG A 215 7.14 -17.44 6.04
N ASP A 216 6.00 -16.79 6.24
CA ASP A 216 5.62 -16.09 7.45
C ASP A 216 5.33 -17.05 8.61
N ILE A 217 4.69 -18.18 8.36
CA ILE A 217 4.32 -19.12 9.43
C ILE A 217 5.55 -19.72 10.12
N PRO A 218 6.58 -20.19 9.40
CA PRO A 218 7.86 -20.53 10.02
C PRO A 218 8.50 -19.38 10.79
N ASP A 219 8.54 -18.18 10.20
CA ASP A 219 9.10 -16.99 10.83
C ASP A 219 8.32 -16.62 12.11
N TRP A 220 6.99 -16.80 12.11
CA TRP A 220 6.13 -16.62 13.28
C TRP A 220 6.56 -17.55 14.41
N HIS A 221 6.52 -18.86 14.15
CA HIS A 221 6.68 -19.87 15.19
C HIS A 221 8.11 -20.03 15.69
N ASN A 222 9.10 -19.79 14.83
CA ASN A 222 10.51 -20.03 15.15
C ASN A 222 11.27 -18.75 15.54
N ILE A 223 10.78 -17.57 15.15
CA ILE A 223 11.51 -16.31 15.38
C ILE A 223 10.68 -15.34 16.22
N ILE A 224 9.47 -14.98 15.75
CA ILE A 224 8.68 -13.91 16.39
C ILE A 224 8.10 -14.38 17.73
N PHE A 225 7.41 -15.52 17.73
CA PHE A 225 6.74 -16.05 18.92
C PHE A 225 7.74 -16.33 20.05
N PRO A 226 8.90 -17.00 19.82
CA PRO A 226 9.89 -17.20 20.87
C PRO A 226 10.48 -15.89 21.41
N ARG A 227 10.65 -14.85 20.57
CA ARG A 227 11.09 -13.53 21.03
C ARG A 227 10.06 -12.85 21.93
N LEU A 228 8.78 -12.97 21.59
CA LEU A 228 7.68 -12.47 22.43
C LEU A 228 7.62 -13.23 23.76
N GLU A 229 7.75 -14.56 23.75
CA GLU A 229 7.82 -15.38 24.98
C GLU A 229 8.99 -14.96 25.88
N SER A 230 10.19 -14.75 25.30
CA SER A 230 11.36 -14.30 26.05
C SER A 230 11.15 -12.91 26.66
N LEU A 231 10.59 -11.97 25.89
CA LEU A 231 10.30 -10.62 26.35
C LEU A 231 9.31 -10.61 27.52
N ILE A 232 8.25 -11.41 27.43
CA ILE A 232 7.25 -11.56 28.50
C ILE A 232 7.93 -12.15 29.74
N GLY A 233 8.69 -13.24 29.59
CA GLY A 233 9.40 -13.87 30.71
C GLY A 233 10.44 -12.97 31.38
N GLU A 234 11.14 -12.12 30.63
CA GLU A 234 12.06 -11.11 31.16
C GLU A 234 11.32 -10.03 31.95
N LYS A 235 10.16 -9.57 31.44
CA LYS A 235 9.32 -8.59 32.14
C LYS A 235 8.74 -9.13 33.44
N GLU A 236 8.24 -10.36 33.43
CA GLU A 236 7.74 -11.04 34.64
C GLU A 236 8.85 -11.20 35.68
N LYS A 237 10.05 -11.63 35.27
CA LYS A 237 11.22 -11.72 36.16
C LYS A 237 11.62 -10.37 36.76
N THR A 238 11.56 -9.30 35.96
CA THR A 238 11.93 -7.95 36.40
C THR A 238 10.89 -7.38 37.37
N ASN A 239 9.61 -7.63 37.13
CA ASN A 239 8.51 -7.14 37.95
C ASN A 239 8.29 -8.00 39.21
N GLY A 240 8.81 -9.23 39.25
CA GLY A 240 8.62 -10.16 40.36
C GLY A 240 7.22 -10.81 40.40
N GLU A 241 6.37 -10.53 39.41
CA GLU A 241 4.99 -10.99 39.32
C GLU A 241 4.64 -11.36 37.87
N LYS A 242 3.63 -12.23 37.71
CA LYS A 242 3.11 -12.58 36.38
C LYS A 242 2.34 -11.40 35.80
N LEU A 243 2.50 -11.17 34.51
CA LEU A 243 1.76 -10.13 33.82
C LEU A 243 0.29 -10.55 33.64
N SER A 244 -0.61 -9.58 33.71
CA SER A 244 -2.01 -9.79 33.35
C SER A 244 -2.17 -10.04 31.85
N ALA A 245 -3.28 -10.66 31.46
CA ALA A 245 -3.59 -10.88 30.04
C ALA A 245 -3.63 -9.56 29.23
N GLY A 246 -4.09 -8.47 29.84
CA GLY A 246 -4.11 -7.14 29.21
C GLY A 246 -2.70 -6.58 28.95
N GLU A 247 -1.78 -6.75 29.92
CA GLU A 247 -0.39 -6.33 29.76
C GLU A 247 0.37 -7.18 28.74
N ILE A 248 0.12 -8.49 28.72
CA ILE A 248 0.65 -9.40 27.71
C ILE A 248 0.17 -8.97 26.32
N ASN A 249 -1.13 -8.72 26.14
CA ASN A 249 -1.68 -8.28 24.85
C ASN A 249 -1.07 -6.94 24.41
N ALA A 250 -0.96 -5.96 25.30
CA ALA A 250 -0.35 -4.67 24.97
C ALA A 250 1.13 -4.80 24.56
N LEU A 251 1.89 -5.69 25.22
CA LEU A 251 3.28 -5.98 24.82
C LEU A 251 3.33 -6.68 23.46
N VAL A 252 2.49 -7.70 23.26
CA VAL A 252 2.42 -8.43 21.98
C VAL A 252 2.09 -7.48 20.86
N GLU A 253 1.02 -6.68 20.96
CA GLU A 253 0.65 -5.70 19.93
C GLU A 253 1.77 -4.71 19.63
N LYS A 254 2.46 -4.22 20.67
CA LYS A 254 3.56 -3.27 20.52
C LYS A 254 4.76 -3.87 19.77
N TYR A 255 5.21 -5.07 20.16
CA TYR A 255 6.49 -5.64 19.69
C TYR A 255 6.33 -6.60 18.50
N GLN A 256 5.17 -7.23 18.33
CA GLN A 256 4.87 -8.10 17.19
C GLN A 256 5.12 -7.37 15.88
N LYS A 257 4.58 -6.15 15.75
CA LYS A 257 4.75 -5.33 14.54
C LYS A 257 6.24 -5.08 14.25
N GLN A 258 7.01 -4.71 15.26
CA GLN A 258 8.45 -4.46 15.13
C GLN A 258 9.18 -5.72 14.63
N TYR A 259 8.92 -6.90 15.22
CA TYR A 259 9.60 -8.12 14.82
C TYR A 259 9.20 -8.61 13.42
N ILE A 260 7.93 -8.41 13.03
CA ILE A 260 7.47 -8.66 11.66
C ILE A 260 8.24 -7.78 10.68
N ASP A 261 8.42 -6.50 11.01
CA ASP A 261 9.11 -5.53 10.17
C ASP A 261 10.59 -5.86 10.03
N ASP A 262 11.25 -6.23 11.12
CA ASP A 262 12.65 -6.68 11.13
C ASP A 262 12.88 -7.89 10.20
N ILE A 263 11.88 -8.75 10.02
CA ILE A 263 11.98 -9.92 9.13
C ILE A 263 11.64 -9.52 7.69
N ARG A 264 10.48 -8.90 7.48
CA ARG A 264 9.95 -8.64 6.13
C ARG A 264 10.67 -7.50 5.42
N LEU A 265 11.05 -6.43 6.12
CA LEU A 265 11.75 -5.28 5.52
C LEU A 265 13.23 -5.56 5.32
N LYS A 266 13.89 -6.20 6.30
CA LYS A 266 15.32 -6.56 6.20
C LYS A 266 15.60 -7.57 5.09
N LYS A 267 14.70 -8.54 4.86
CA LYS A 267 14.82 -9.48 3.72
C LYS A 267 14.66 -8.78 2.37
N GLN A 268 14.04 -7.60 2.33
CA GLN A 268 13.72 -6.91 1.08
C GLN A 268 14.72 -5.82 0.72
N VAL A 269 15.39 -5.19 1.69
CA VAL A 269 16.35 -4.14 1.39
C VAL A 269 17.36 -4.02 2.54
N GLU A 270 18.66 -3.85 2.24
CA GLU A 270 19.71 -3.78 3.27
C GLU A 270 19.62 -2.50 4.11
N LYS A 271 19.09 -1.38 3.56
CA LYS A 271 18.87 -0.08 4.23
C LYS A 271 17.79 0.80 3.58
N PRO A 272 16.51 0.39 3.49
CA PRO A 272 15.51 1.30 2.93
C PRO A 272 14.99 2.20 4.06
N ASN A 273 14.94 3.52 3.87
CA ASN A 273 14.26 4.40 4.84
C ASN A 273 12.74 4.28 4.65
N VAL A 274 12.18 3.11 4.90
CA VAL A 274 10.72 2.89 4.90
C VAL A 274 10.17 3.39 6.21
N VAL A 275 9.18 4.26 6.12
CA VAL A 275 8.46 4.80 7.27
C VAL A 275 7.00 4.42 7.17
N LYS A 276 6.49 3.76 8.21
CA LYS A 276 5.07 3.45 8.32
C LYS A 276 4.29 4.68 8.73
N ALA A 277 3.53 5.22 7.80
CA ALA A 277 2.67 6.36 8.02
C ALA A 277 1.52 6.28 7.03
N MET A 278 0.36 6.81 7.41
CA MET A 278 -0.73 7.05 6.48
C MET A 278 -0.54 8.47 5.96
N PHE A 279 -0.49 8.67 4.64
CA PHE A 279 -0.55 10.01 4.08
C PHE A 279 -2.03 10.46 4.06
N PRO A 280 -2.41 11.65 4.55
CA PRO A 280 -1.60 12.86 4.81
C PRO A 280 -1.14 13.05 6.28
N PHE A 281 -0.95 12.00 7.06
CA PHE A 281 -0.47 12.05 8.45
C PHE A 281 1.01 11.63 8.56
N LEU A 282 1.94 12.47 8.07
CA LEU A 282 3.35 12.12 7.99
C LEU A 282 4.11 12.46 9.29
N PRO A 283 4.95 11.53 9.81
CA PRO A 283 5.68 11.70 11.06
C PRO A 283 6.98 12.50 10.89
N PHE A 284 7.05 13.39 9.91
CA PHE A 284 8.25 14.17 9.61
C PHE A 284 8.16 15.58 10.15
N LYS A 285 9.33 16.17 10.40
CA LYS A 285 9.44 17.60 10.69
C LYS A 285 9.14 18.42 9.44
N ASP A 286 8.83 19.68 9.64
CA ASP A 286 8.67 20.64 8.55
C ASP A 286 9.98 20.82 7.78
N LYS A 287 9.90 21.14 6.48
CA LYS A 287 11.06 21.42 5.62
C LYS A 287 12.11 20.29 5.59
N THR A 288 11.66 19.04 5.47
CA THR A 288 12.54 17.85 5.53
C THR A 288 12.99 17.36 4.15
N PHE A 289 12.20 17.55 3.09
CA PHE A 289 12.48 16.90 1.79
C PHE A 289 12.62 17.91 0.65
N ASP A 290 13.63 17.70 -0.20
CA ASP A 290 13.82 18.46 -1.44
C ASP A 290 12.80 18.07 -2.52
N ARG A 291 12.29 16.84 -2.43
CA ARG A 291 11.43 16.22 -3.43
C ARG A 291 10.34 15.40 -2.77
N PHE A 292 9.11 15.61 -3.19
CA PHE A 292 7.97 14.77 -2.83
C PHE A 292 7.42 14.11 -4.10
N VAL A 293 7.33 12.79 -4.12
CA VAL A 293 6.81 12.04 -5.27
C VAL A 293 5.62 11.22 -4.78
N SER A 294 4.42 11.59 -5.19
CA SER A 294 3.21 10.80 -4.98
C SER A 294 2.81 10.17 -6.31
N CYS A 295 3.09 8.87 -6.42
CA CYS A 295 2.69 8.07 -7.56
C CYS A 295 1.51 7.20 -7.14
N TRP A 296 0.30 7.56 -7.56
CA TRP A 296 -0.96 6.88 -7.20
C TRP A 296 -1.25 6.85 -5.69
N ALA A 297 -0.69 7.79 -4.92
CA ALA A 297 -0.58 7.65 -3.47
C ALA A 297 -1.37 8.65 -2.65
N ILE A 298 -1.81 9.74 -3.28
CA ILE A 298 -2.93 10.50 -2.74
C ILE A 298 -4.15 9.70 -3.14
N SER A 299 -4.36 8.52 -2.53
CA SER A 299 -5.26 7.44 -3.01
C SER A 299 -6.16 7.94 -4.12
N THR A 300 -5.69 7.90 -5.37
CA THR A 300 -6.32 8.72 -6.43
C THR A 300 -7.76 8.26 -6.70
N HIS A 301 -8.12 7.13 -6.09
CA HIS A 301 -9.41 6.51 -5.90
C HIS A 301 -10.36 7.25 -4.95
N VAL A 302 -9.88 7.97 -3.91
CA VAL A 302 -10.72 8.82 -3.04
C VAL A 302 -10.95 10.21 -3.62
N PHE A 303 -10.29 10.59 -4.72
CA PHE A 303 -10.42 11.95 -5.28
C PHE A 303 -11.84 12.28 -5.73
N SER A 304 -12.62 11.27 -6.12
CA SER A 304 -14.03 11.45 -6.46
C SER A 304 -14.90 11.75 -5.24
N GLU A 305 -14.44 11.41 -4.04
CA GLU A 305 -15.17 11.54 -2.77
C GLU A 305 -14.65 12.72 -1.92
N MET A 306 -13.64 13.43 -2.42
CA MET A 306 -12.99 14.53 -1.70
C MET A 306 -13.68 15.87 -1.98
N GLU A 307 -13.96 16.59 -0.91
CA GLU A 307 -14.37 17.99 -0.97
C GLU A 307 -13.16 18.93 -0.97
N THR A 308 -13.41 20.21 -1.18
CA THR A 308 -12.36 21.24 -1.26
C THR A 308 -11.45 21.23 -0.01
N GLU A 309 -12.04 21.12 1.17
CA GLU A 309 -11.33 21.12 2.46
C GLU A 309 -10.47 19.87 2.66
N ASP A 310 -10.92 18.71 2.14
CA ASP A 310 -10.15 17.46 2.20
C ASP A 310 -8.85 17.64 1.41
N PHE A 311 -8.93 18.14 0.17
CA PHE A 311 -7.76 18.42 -0.65
C PHE A 311 -6.81 19.45 0.00
N GLU A 312 -7.34 20.49 0.64
CA GLU A 312 -6.51 21.48 1.33
C GLU A 312 -5.62 20.86 2.41
N TYR A 313 -6.14 19.88 3.16
CA TYR A 313 -5.36 19.16 4.16
C TYR A 313 -4.15 18.43 3.54
N TYR A 314 -4.36 17.79 2.39
CA TYR A 314 -3.31 17.11 1.65
C TYR A 314 -2.24 18.07 1.13
N TRP A 315 -2.64 19.23 0.60
CA TRP A 315 -1.70 20.26 0.14
C TRP A 315 -0.90 20.83 1.29
N ARG A 316 -1.54 21.11 2.42
CA ARG A 316 -0.88 21.55 3.67
C ARG A 316 0.21 20.58 4.08
N GLU A 317 -0.09 19.29 4.11
CA GLU A 317 0.88 18.29 4.52
C GLU A 317 2.07 18.19 3.54
N ILE A 318 1.81 18.19 2.23
CA ILE A 318 2.86 18.12 1.21
C ILE A 318 3.81 19.33 1.34
N ILE A 319 3.26 20.54 1.39
CA ILE A 319 4.07 21.75 1.48
C ILE A 319 4.81 21.83 2.81
N ARG A 320 4.19 21.39 3.91
CA ARG A 320 4.80 21.38 5.25
C ARG A 320 6.12 20.61 5.24
N VAL A 321 6.13 19.41 4.68
CA VAL A 321 7.32 18.54 4.66
C VAL A 321 8.34 18.91 3.59
N LEU A 322 7.97 19.68 2.56
CA LEU A 322 8.89 20.18 1.54
C LEU A 322 9.80 21.28 2.10
N ASP A 323 11.10 21.18 1.80
CA ASP A 323 12.11 22.19 2.07
C ASP A 323 11.96 23.42 1.14
N GLU A 324 12.71 24.48 1.40
CA GLU A 324 12.77 25.66 0.54
C GLU A 324 13.17 25.29 -0.89
N ASP A 325 12.47 25.85 -1.88
CA ASP A 325 12.56 25.48 -3.30
C ASP A 325 12.21 24.01 -3.63
N GLY A 326 11.71 23.24 -2.65
CA GLY A 326 11.28 21.86 -2.84
C GLY A 326 10.11 21.73 -3.81
N GLU A 327 10.10 20.63 -4.58
CA GLU A 327 9.03 20.33 -5.53
C GLU A 327 8.30 19.02 -5.16
N ALA A 328 6.97 19.04 -5.27
CA ALA A 328 6.14 17.84 -5.24
C ALA A 328 5.61 17.50 -6.64
N PHE A 329 5.55 16.22 -6.96
CA PHE A 329 4.92 15.66 -8.16
C PHE A 329 3.84 14.69 -7.73
N ILE A 330 2.61 14.98 -8.12
CA ILE A 330 1.42 14.20 -7.78
C ILE A 330 0.83 13.68 -9.09
N PHE A 331 0.77 12.35 -9.24
CA PHE A 331 0.26 11.74 -10.47
C PHE A 331 -0.16 10.27 -10.27
N PRO A 332 -1.14 9.78 -11.04
CA PRO A 332 -2.01 10.53 -11.92
C PRO A 332 -3.13 11.23 -11.17
N ILE A 333 -3.42 12.49 -11.47
CA ILE A 333 -4.58 13.22 -10.91
C ILE A 333 -5.85 13.03 -11.74
N ASN A 334 -5.78 12.36 -12.88
CA ASN A 334 -6.90 12.14 -13.81
C ASN A 334 -7.45 10.71 -13.72
N TYR A 335 -7.23 10.06 -12.59
CA TYR A 335 -7.74 8.72 -12.35
C TYR A 335 -9.11 8.82 -11.66
N GLY A 336 -10.13 8.18 -12.24
CA GLY A 336 -11.52 8.32 -11.78
C GLY A 336 -12.18 9.65 -12.19
N ILE A 337 -13.39 9.89 -11.69
CA ILE A 337 -14.09 11.17 -11.89
C ILE A 337 -13.67 12.11 -10.76
N VAL A 338 -12.62 12.89 -10.99
CA VAL A 338 -12.20 13.94 -10.05
C VAL A 338 -13.03 15.18 -10.29
N ASP A 339 -13.57 15.79 -9.23
CA ASP A 339 -14.14 17.12 -9.34
C ASP A 339 -13.00 18.15 -9.51
N GLU A 340 -12.73 18.50 -10.77
CA GLU A 340 -11.70 19.48 -11.11
C GLU A 340 -11.93 20.86 -10.48
N ASN A 341 -13.19 21.22 -10.16
CA ASN A 341 -13.49 22.50 -9.53
C ASN A 341 -13.06 22.47 -8.06
N ASN A 342 -13.40 21.42 -7.32
CA ASN A 342 -12.95 21.24 -5.93
C ASN A 342 -11.42 21.17 -5.85
N LEU A 343 -10.78 20.43 -6.76
CA LEU A 343 -9.31 20.34 -6.84
C LEU A 343 -8.67 21.71 -7.10
N LYS A 344 -9.14 22.46 -8.11
CA LYS A 344 -8.57 23.78 -8.44
C LYS A 344 -8.88 24.82 -7.37
N GLN A 345 -10.06 24.75 -6.74
CA GLN A 345 -10.45 25.67 -5.69
C GLN A 345 -9.61 25.44 -4.43
N SER A 346 -9.38 24.20 -4.02
CA SER A 346 -8.52 23.87 -2.87
C SER A 346 -7.07 24.35 -3.07
N LEU A 347 -6.52 24.19 -4.27
CA LEU A 347 -5.18 24.71 -4.61
C LEU A 347 -5.11 26.23 -4.51
N ARG A 348 -6.15 26.94 -4.96
CA ARG A 348 -6.25 28.41 -4.84
C ARG A 348 -6.36 28.83 -3.38
N ASN A 349 -7.23 28.20 -2.61
CA ASN A 349 -7.43 28.48 -1.19
C ASN A 349 -6.11 28.28 -0.41
N ALA A 350 -5.49 27.10 -0.57
CA ALA A 350 -4.22 26.79 0.07
C ALA A 350 -3.10 27.76 -0.36
N SER A 351 -3.02 28.17 -1.63
CA SER A 351 -1.99 29.11 -2.09
C SER A 351 -2.18 30.54 -1.56
N ASN A 352 -3.40 30.91 -1.16
CA ASN A 352 -3.73 32.22 -0.62
C ASN A 352 -3.66 32.27 0.92
N ASP A 353 -3.49 31.12 1.57
CA ASP A 353 -3.25 31.06 3.01
C ASP A 353 -1.89 31.72 3.32
N ARG A 354 -1.90 32.70 4.23
CA ARG A 354 -0.72 33.53 4.56
C ARG A 354 0.44 32.71 5.14
N GLY A 355 0.21 31.46 5.52
CA GLY A 355 1.23 30.51 5.96
C GLY A 355 1.80 29.58 4.88
N MET A 356 1.25 29.56 3.67
CA MET A 356 1.57 28.58 2.62
C MET A 356 2.05 29.23 1.33
N LEU A 357 3.34 29.56 1.27
CA LEU A 357 3.94 30.10 0.05
C LEU A 357 4.33 28.97 -0.90
N PHE A 358 3.47 28.66 -1.87
CA PHE A 358 3.77 27.72 -2.95
C PHE A 358 3.20 28.16 -4.30
N GLU A 359 3.75 27.57 -5.36
CA GLU A 359 3.29 27.64 -6.75
C GLU A 359 2.74 26.27 -7.15
N TRP A 360 1.77 26.26 -8.05
CA TRP A 360 1.25 25.01 -8.61
C TRP A 360 0.97 25.14 -10.09
N ASP A 361 1.14 24.03 -10.80
CA ASP A 361 0.86 23.92 -12.23
C ASP A 361 0.54 22.47 -12.61
N PHE A 362 -0.38 22.32 -13.56
CA PHE A 362 -0.61 21.05 -14.24
C PHE A 362 0.39 20.93 -15.39
N ILE A 363 1.44 20.12 -15.21
CA ILE A 363 2.48 19.96 -16.24
C ILE A 363 1.92 19.20 -17.44
N ASN A 364 0.99 18.29 -17.19
CA ASN A 364 0.21 17.59 -18.21
C ASN A 364 -1.17 17.25 -17.63
N THR A 365 -2.03 16.61 -18.43
CA THR A 365 -3.40 16.24 -18.02
C THR A 365 -3.46 15.29 -16.82
N ALA A 366 -2.36 14.62 -16.48
CA ALA A 366 -2.29 13.63 -15.41
C ALA A 366 -1.37 14.05 -14.25
N THR A 367 -0.65 15.16 -14.32
CA THR A 367 0.40 15.47 -13.33
C THR A 367 0.29 16.89 -12.80
N LEU A 368 0.13 16.99 -11.49
CA LEU A 368 0.20 18.23 -10.72
C LEU A 368 1.60 18.38 -10.12
N ARG A 369 2.20 19.56 -10.31
CA ARG A 369 3.38 19.98 -9.58
C ARG A 369 3.01 21.03 -8.55
N LEU A 370 3.55 20.87 -7.34
CA LEU A 370 3.61 21.94 -6.34
C LEU A 370 5.07 22.33 -6.11
N LYS A 371 5.36 23.62 -5.94
CA LYS A 371 6.69 24.11 -5.63
C LYS A 371 6.63 25.04 -4.43
N ARG A 372 7.33 24.70 -3.35
CA ARG A 372 7.45 25.60 -2.19
C ARG A 372 8.29 26.82 -2.58
N LYS A 373 7.82 28.01 -2.20
CA LYS A 373 8.55 29.27 -2.38
C LYS A 373 9.40 29.56 -1.15
N LYS A 374 10.46 30.33 -1.34
CA LYS A 374 11.20 30.92 -0.23
C LYS A 374 10.32 31.90 0.54
N GLU A 375 10.37 31.79 1.86
CA GLU A 375 9.90 32.83 2.75
C GLU A 375 10.80 34.06 2.53
N LYS A 376 10.20 35.23 2.32
CA LYS A 376 10.91 36.48 2.00
C LYS A 376 11.49 37.14 3.24
#